data_AF-A0A7V7KRM2-F1
#
_entry.id   AF-A0A7V7KRM2-F1
#
_cell.length_a   1.000
_cell.length_b   1.000
_cell.length_c   1.000
_cell.angle_alpha   90.00
_cell.angle_beta   90.00
_cell.angle_gamma   90.00
#
_symmetry.space_group_name_H-M   'P 1'
#
loop_
_entity.id
_entity.type
_entity.pdbx_description
1 polymer ?
#
loop_
_entity_poly.entity_id
_entity_poly.type
_entity_poly.pdbx_seq_one_letter_code
_entity_poly.pdbx_strand_id
1 'polypeptide(L)' 'MYVIPTFMLFIGLLLLCISVYLLLNDYKYVLEKKESYYYLAPNIIGVLLAFFIIIYSFFYFFIL' A
#
# COMPACT_ATOMS: atom_id res chain seq x y z
N MET A 1 1.44 -2.21 -26.02
CA MET A 1 1.96 -3.20 -25.04
C MET A 1 2.02 -2.66 -23.60
N TYR A 2 2.19 -1.35 -23.39
CA TYR A 2 2.34 -0.75 -22.05
C TYR A 2 1.04 -0.49 -21.26
N VAL A 3 -0.14 -0.62 -21.88
CA VAL A 3 -1.43 -0.27 -21.24
C VAL A 3 -1.67 -1.08 -19.95
N ILE A 4 -1.36 -2.38 -19.96
CA ILE A 4 -1.56 -3.28 -18.82
C ILE A 4 -0.66 -2.88 -17.63
N PRO A 5 0.68 -2.74 -17.78
CA PRO A 5 1.53 -2.35 -16.67
C PRO A 5 1.26 -0.93 -16.18
N THR A 6 0.88 0.02 -17.05
CA THR A 6 0.46 1.36 -16.61
C THR A 6 -0.80 1.30 -15.74
N PHE A 7 -1.78 0.47 -16.11
CA PHE A 7 -3.00 0.29 -15.33
C PHE A 7 -2.73 -0.36 -13.97
N MET A 8 -1.86 -1.38 -13.92
CA MET A 8 -1.41 -1.99 -12.67
C MET A 8 -0.66 -1.02 -11.76
N LEU A 9 0.17 -0.13 -12.33
CA LEU A 9 0.86 0.92 -11.59
C LEU A 9 -0.13 1.91 -10.94
N PHE A 10 -1.15 2.33 -11.68
CA PHE A 10 -2.22 3.18 -11.14
C PHE A 10 -2.99 2.50 -10.01
N ILE A 11 -3.34 1.22 -10.17
CA ILE A 11 -4.01 0.44 -9.13
C ILE A 11 -3.11 0.31 -7.90
N GLY A 12 -1.82 0.01 -8.09
CA GLY A 12 -0.84 -0.12 -7.01
C GLY A 12 -0.66 1.17 -6.22
N LEU A 13 -0.57 2.31 -6.91
CA LEU A 13 -0.51 3.63 -6.27
C LEU A 13 -1.79 3.94 -5.48
N LEU A 14 -2.95 3.61 -6.03
CA LEU A 14 -4.24 3.84 -5.36
C LEU A 14 -4.37 2.97 -4.10
N LEU A 15 -3.97 1.70 -4.19
CA LEU A 15 -3.87 0.79 -3.04
C LEU A 15 -2.94 1.32 -1.95
N LEU A 16 -1.74 1.78 -2.33
CA LEU A 16 -0.77 2.35 -1.40
C LEU A 16 -1.38 3.56 -0.66
N CYS A 17 -2.05 4.45 -1.40
CA CYS A 17 -2.68 5.64 -0.82
C CYS A 17 -3.75 5.28 0.22
N ILE A 18 -4.62 4.31 -0.11
CA ILE A 18 -5.67 3.84 0.82
C ILE A 18 -5.05 3.16 2.04
N SER A 19 -4.05 2.28 1.85
CA SER A 19 -3.40 1.58 2.96
C SER A 19 -2.67 2.54 3.90
N VAL A 20 -2.00 3.56 3.38
CA VAL A 20 -1.34 4.59 4.19
C VAL A 20 -2.38 5.43 4.94
N TYR A 21 -3.48 5.81 4.29
CA TYR A 21 -4.57 6.54 4.94
C TYR A 21 -5.17 5.74 6.11
N LEU A 22 -5.48 4.46 5.90
CA LEU A 22 -5.98 3.57 6.94
C LEU A 22 -4.97 3.39 8.08
N LEU A 23 -3.68 3.23 7.74
CA LEU A 23 -2.61 3.13 8.73
C LEU A 23 -2.52 4.39 9.61
N LEU A 24 -2.61 5.58 9.03
CA LEU A 24 -2.58 6.84 9.78
C LEU A 24 -3.83 7.01 10.65
N ASN A 25 -5.00 6.62 10.13
CA ASN A 25 -6.26 6.71 10.87
C ASN A 25 -6.27 5.75 12.07
N ASP A 26 -5.83 4.51 11.87
CA ASP A 26 -5.72 3.52 12.94
C ASP A 26 -4.61 3.89 13.93
N TYR A 27 -3.52 4.51 13.46
CA TYR A 27 -2.47 5.02 14.33
C TYR A 27 -2.99 6.12 15.25
N LYS A 28 -3.77 7.06 14.70
CA LYS A 28 -4.44 8.09 15.49
C LYS A 28 -5.40 7.47 16.51
N TYR A 29 -6.17 6.46 16.11
CA TYR A 29 -7.10 5.75 16.99
C TYR A 29 -6.39 5.02 18.14
N VAL A 30 -5.28 4.33 17.85
CA VAL A 30 -4.43 3.67 18.86
C VAL A 30 -3.87 4.68 19.85
N LEU A 31 -3.43 5.84 19.36
CA LEU A 31 -2.85 6.90 20.19
C LEU A 31 -3.89 7.58 21.09
N GLU A 32 -5.11 7.80 20.59
CA GLU A 32 -6.22 8.38 21.35
C GLU A 32 -6.83 7.40 22.37
N LYS A 33 -6.95 6.11 22.04
CA LYS A 33 -7.57 5.10 22.92
C LYS A 33 -6.59 4.26 23.74
N LYS A 34 -5.27 4.47 23.60
CA LYS A 34 -4.21 3.65 24.24
C LYS A 34 -4.37 2.14 23.98
N GLU A 35 -4.85 1.77 22.80
CA GLU A 35 -4.97 0.36 22.43
C GLU A 35 -3.63 -0.23 22.01
N SER A 36 -3.55 -1.56 21.94
CA SER A 36 -2.31 -2.25 21.58
C SER A 36 -1.94 -1.99 20.12
N TYR A 37 -0.68 -1.64 19.85
CA TYR A 37 -0.13 -1.42 18.50
C TYR A 37 -0.24 -2.65 17.58
N TYR A 38 -0.57 -3.84 18.12
CA TYR A 38 -0.84 -5.04 17.33
C TYR A 38 -1.93 -4.86 16.26
N TYR A 39 -2.88 -3.95 16.47
CA TYR A 39 -3.94 -3.66 15.49
C TYR A 39 -3.41 -2.98 14.21
N LEU A 40 -2.19 -2.43 14.23
CA LEU A 40 -1.58 -1.79 13.06
C LEU A 40 -0.89 -2.78 12.12
N ALA A 41 -0.60 -3.99 12.60
CA ALA A 41 0.07 -5.04 11.81
C ALA A 41 -0.59 -5.32 10.46
N PRO A 42 -1.93 -5.52 10.35
CA PRO A 42 -2.57 -5.75 9.05
C PRO A 42 -2.40 -4.58 8.08
N ASN A 43 -2.45 -3.33 8.55
CA ASN A 43 -2.24 -2.17 7.69
C ASN A 43 -0.79 -2.03 7.24
N ILE A 44 0.18 -2.32 8.10
CA ILE A 44 1.61 -2.35 7.74
C ILE A 44 1.84 -3.39 6.63
N ILE A 45 1.25 -4.58 6.77
CA ILE A 45 1.34 -5.64 5.75
C ILE A 45 0.70 -5.17 4.43
N GLY A 46 -0.45 -4.49 4.50
CA GLY A 46 -1.11 -3.91 3.32
C GLY A 46 -0.25 -2.89 2.58
N VAL A 47 0.41 -1.98 3.31
CA VAL A 47 1.35 -1.01 2.73
C VAL A 47 2.54 -1.73 2.07
N LEU A 48 3.10 -2.74 2.74
CA LEU A 48 4.20 -3.53 2.21
C LEU A 48 3.80 -4.20 0.88
N LEU A 49 2.61 -4.78 0.84
CA LEU A 49 2.11 -5.52 -0.32
C LEU A 49 1.85 -4.58 -1.52
N ALA A 50 1.26 -3.40 -1.28
CA ALA A 50 1.10 -2.37 -2.30
C ALA A 50 2.46 -1.89 -2.86
N PHE A 51 3.47 -1.77 -1.99
CA PHE A 51 4.82 -1.39 -2.39
C PHE A 51 5.46 -2.44 -3.32
N PHE A 52 5.32 -3.72 -3.00
CA PHE A 52 5.81 -4.80 -3.86
C PHE A 52 5.13 -4.83 -5.23
N ILE A 53 3.81 -4.58 -5.29
CA ILE A 53 3.07 -4.50 -6.55
C ILE A 53 3.61 -3.37 -7.43
N ILE A 54 3.83 -2.18 -6.85
CA ILE A 54 4.37 -1.03 -7.58
C ILE A 54 5.77 -1.32 -8.13
N ILE A 55 6.64 -1.89 -7.29
CA ILE A 55 8.01 -2.27 -7.71
C ILE A 55 7.95 -3.28 -8.85
N TYR A 56 7.15 -4.33 -8.71
CA TYR A 56 7.03 -5.38 -9.72
C TYR A 56 6.51 -4.82 -11.05
N SER A 57 5.46 -4.02 -11.01
CA SER A 57 4.90 -3.35 -12.20
C SER A 57 5.90 -2.37 -12.84
N PHE A 58 6.71 -1.69 -12.02
CA PHE A 58 7.77 -0.82 -12.51
C PHE A 58 8.84 -1.62 -13.26
N PHE A 59 9.41 -2.67 -12.65
CA PHE A 59 10.40 -3.53 -13.31
C PHE A 59 9.87 -4.16 -14.60
N TYR A 60 8.61 -4.59 -14.60
CA TYR A 60 7.96 -5.14 -15.78
C TYR A 60 7.89 -4.12 -16.93
N PHE A 61 7.73 -2.82 -16.62
CA PHE A 61 7.74 -1.76 -17.62
C PHE A 61 9.11 -1.56 -18.29
N PHE A 62 10.21 -1.85 -17.61
CA PHE A 62 11.57 -1.71 -18.15
C PHE A 62 12.10 -2.97 -18.83
N ILE A 63 11.57 -4.15 -18.49
CA ILE A 63 11.96 -5.43 -19.10
C ILE A 63 11.32 -5.61 -20.49
N LEU A 64 10.17 -4.98 -20.77
CA LEU A 64 9.32 -5.19 -21.94
C LEU A 64 9.39 -4.05 -22.97
#